data_AF-A0A094DVX8-F1
#
_entry.id   AF-A0A094DVX8-F1
#
_cell.length_a   1.000
_cell.length_b   1.000
_cell.length_c   1.000
_cell.angle_alpha   90.00
_cell.angle_beta   90.00
_cell.angle_gamma   90.00
#
_symmetry.space_group_name_H-M   'P 1'
#
loop_
_entity.id
_entity.type
_entity.pdbx_description
1 polymer ?
#
loop_
_entity_poly.entity_id
_entity_poly.type
_entity_poly.pdbx_seq_one_letter_code
_entity_poly.pdbx_strand_id
1 'polypeptide(L)'
;MKLFLFIFTTAIAIISIAFSDTILARIGPLTDLLHRNHNNQTTVTTTSSNSQTTGSTSFEGLPVIPPTEIYGETKAEAMSVPRAIRKAFLAIQQSEGVGAKVRRSIGTPQLRNFSPFLMLDHFTSSPGSGFPDHPHRGQETITYLLSGAVDHEDFAGNKGTIEAGDLQFMTAGRGIMHAEMPRELSDGTPVVGMQLWVDLPEKLKMCEPRYRDLRASEIPQVKTDDGKVNIKVISGQSHGVDSVKELAYTPVWIFDIEVQPGGKITQPIPAGWNAFAYTLAGTTSFGSGEEKTEVGQFHNVVFEQAGDTVTAAVASDATEPGHFYLVAGLPLDQKVVQYGPFVLNSQEQVYDALRDYQNHQNGFERAKGWQSEIGKRMMQ
;
A
#
# COMPACT_ATOMS: atom_id res chain seq x y z
N MET A 1 21.36 44.57 -7.88
CA MET A 1 21.45 43.14 -8.27
C MET A 1 22.76 42.48 -7.80
N LYS A 2 23.95 43.02 -8.13
CA LYS A 2 25.25 42.41 -7.73
C LYS A 2 25.50 42.35 -6.21
N LEU A 3 25.05 43.37 -5.45
CA LEU A 3 25.18 43.39 -3.98
C LEU A 3 24.29 42.34 -3.29
N PHE A 4 23.11 42.07 -3.83
CA PHE A 4 22.16 41.10 -3.28
C PHE A 4 22.64 39.66 -3.51
N LEU A 5 23.23 39.39 -4.68
CA LEU A 5 23.85 38.10 -5.00
C LEU A 5 25.06 37.81 -4.10
N PHE A 6 25.86 38.83 -3.78
CA PHE A 6 27.01 38.70 -2.88
C PHE A 6 26.60 38.42 -1.43
N ILE A 7 25.56 39.10 -0.92
CA ILE A 7 25.02 38.86 0.43
C ILE A 7 24.41 37.45 0.52
N PHE A 8 23.73 37.00 -0.53
CA PHE A 8 23.11 35.67 -0.57
C PHE A 8 24.18 34.54 -0.60
N THR A 9 25.26 34.69 -1.36
CA THR A 9 26.33 33.69 -1.40
C THR A 9 27.15 33.65 -0.10
N THR A 10 27.36 34.80 0.56
CA THR A 10 28.01 34.83 1.88
C THR A 10 27.12 34.25 2.97
N ALA A 11 25.81 34.50 2.94
CA ALA A 11 24.88 33.90 3.89
C ALA A 11 24.83 32.36 3.77
N ILE A 12 24.81 31.82 2.55
CA ILE A 12 24.86 30.36 2.32
C ILE A 12 26.17 29.77 2.82
N ALA A 13 27.31 30.42 2.55
CA ALA A 13 28.61 29.93 3.02
C ALA A 13 28.70 29.90 4.56
N ILE A 14 28.16 30.91 5.24
CA ILE A 14 28.13 30.97 6.71
C ILE A 14 27.21 29.89 7.29
N ILE A 15 26.04 29.65 6.66
CA ILE A 15 25.13 28.56 7.06
C ILE A 15 25.80 27.19 6.84
N SER A 16 26.46 26.96 5.71
CA SER A 16 27.17 25.71 5.44
C SER A 16 28.29 25.41 6.44
N ILE A 17 28.97 26.45 6.95
CA ILE A 17 30.00 26.31 7.99
C ILE A 17 29.37 26.13 9.37
N ALA A 18 28.28 26.84 9.69
CA ALA A 18 27.62 26.75 11.00
C ALA A 18 26.89 25.41 11.22
N PHE A 19 26.52 24.71 10.14
CA PHE A 19 25.81 23.45 10.20
C PHE A 19 26.62 22.26 9.66
N SER A 20 27.91 22.43 9.32
CA SER A 20 28.76 21.35 8.79
C SER A 20 28.86 20.19 9.78
N ASP A 21 29.02 20.49 11.07
CA ASP A 21 29.18 19.47 12.12
C ASP A 21 27.87 18.71 12.35
N THR A 22 26.73 19.38 12.24
CA THR A 22 25.39 18.79 12.36
C THR A 22 25.04 17.91 11.15
N ILE A 23 25.50 18.31 9.95
CA ILE A 23 25.33 17.54 8.71
C ILE A 23 26.24 16.29 8.74
N LEU A 24 27.51 16.45 9.14
CA LEU A 24 28.45 15.33 9.26
C LEU A 24 28.02 14.33 10.34
N ALA A 25 27.46 14.80 11.46
CA ALA A 25 26.90 13.93 12.51
C ALA A 25 25.67 13.12 12.06
N ARG A 26 24.92 13.58 11.05
CA ARG A 26 23.79 12.83 10.46
C ARG A 26 24.19 11.89 9.33
N ILE A 27 25.33 12.12 8.68
CA ILE A 27 25.84 11.29 7.57
C ILE A 27 26.75 10.15 8.09
N GLY A 28 27.43 10.34 9.22
CA GLY A 28 28.31 9.33 9.84
C GLY A 28 27.65 7.96 10.06
N PRO A 29 26.44 7.89 10.66
CA PRO A 29 25.75 6.61 10.85
C PRO A 29 25.35 5.93 9.53
N LEU A 30 25.07 6.71 8.48
CA LEU A 30 24.65 6.20 7.16
C LEU A 30 25.83 5.59 6.39
N THR A 31 27.04 6.15 6.56
CA THR A 31 28.27 5.68 5.92
C THR A 31 28.83 4.43 6.62
N ASP A 32 28.73 4.36 7.95
CA ASP A 32 29.11 3.16 8.71
C ASP A 32 28.19 1.95 8.43
N LEU A 33 26.91 2.18 8.14
CA LEU A 33 25.97 1.12 7.77
C LEU A 33 26.29 0.54 6.37
N LEU A 34 26.71 1.39 5.44
CA LEU A 34 27.13 0.98 4.09
C LEU A 34 28.47 0.25 4.11
N HIS A 35 29.39 0.59 5.02
CA HIS A 35 30.67 -0.11 5.18
C HIS A 35 30.56 -1.45 5.94
N ARG A 36 29.66 -1.58 6.92
CA ARG A 36 29.45 -2.86 7.63
C ARG A 36 28.83 -3.94 6.75
N ASN A 37 27.96 -3.58 5.81
CA ASN A 37 27.38 -4.56 4.88
C ASN A 37 28.38 -5.09 3.85
N HIS A 38 29.52 -4.42 3.63
CA HIS A 38 30.53 -4.88 2.67
C HIS A 38 31.51 -5.90 3.26
N ASN A 39 31.69 -5.95 4.59
CA ASN A 39 32.76 -6.73 5.24
C ASN A 39 32.33 -8.06 5.87
N ASN A 40 31.06 -8.47 5.77
CA ASN A 40 30.58 -9.76 6.32
C ASN A 40 30.47 -10.89 5.28
N GLN A 41 31.34 -10.90 4.26
CA GLN A 41 31.53 -12.06 3.39
C GLN A 41 32.95 -12.61 3.51
N THR A 42 33.23 -13.38 4.56
CA THR A 42 34.18 -14.52 4.50
C THR A 42 34.19 -15.28 5.81
N THR A 43 33.71 -16.52 5.79
CA THR A 43 34.35 -17.76 6.32
C THR A 43 33.26 -18.81 6.48
N VAL A 44 33.10 -19.70 5.48
CA VAL A 44 32.37 -20.96 5.67
C VAL A 44 33.21 -22.10 5.09
N THR A 45 33.63 -22.96 6.01
CA THR A 45 34.35 -24.21 5.79
C THR A 45 33.49 -25.22 5.03
N THR A 46 34.10 -25.90 4.08
CA THR A 46 33.55 -26.96 3.23
C THR A 46 33.09 -28.18 4.02
N THR A 47 31.81 -28.54 3.90
CA THR A 47 31.36 -29.93 4.01
C THR A 47 30.17 -30.15 3.07
N SER A 48 30.30 -31.18 2.24
CA SER A 48 29.44 -31.54 1.12
C SER A 48 28.17 -32.29 1.56
N SER A 49 27.01 -31.85 1.08
CA SER A 49 25.85 -32.73 0.87
C SER A 49 24.91 -32.13 -0.19
N ASN A 50 24.64 -32.93 -1.23
CA ASN A 50 23.71 -32.64 -2.32
C ASN A 50 22.29 -32.33 -1.80
N SER A 51 21.76 -31.16 -2.15
CA SER A 51 20.32 -30.95 -2.31
C SER A 51 20.07 -29.85 -3.35
N GLN A 52 19.16 -30.13 -4.28
CA GLN A 52 18.76 -29.27 -5.39
C GLN A 52 18.41 -27.85 -4.91
N THR A 53 19.06 -26.86 -5.50
CA THR A 53 18.83 -25.43 -5.30
C THR A 53 17.53 -25.00 -5.97
N THR A 54 16.49 -24.72 -5.18
CA THR A 54 15.48 -23.74 -5.56
C THR A 54 16.13 -22.35 -5.48
N GLY A 55 16.04 -21.58 -6.55
CA GLY A 55 16.60 -20.22 -6.59
C GLY A 55 15.85 -19.32 -5.60
N SER A 56 16.47 -19.04 -4.46
CA SER A 56 16.08 -17.95 -3.58
C SER A 56 16.39 -16.64 -4.30
N THR A 57 15.36 -15.97 -4.82
CA THR A 57 15.47 -14.56 -5.18
C THR A 57 15.46 -13.77 -3.86
N SER A 58 16.55 -13.11 -3.53
CA SER A 58 16.60 -12.21 -2.37
C SER A 58 15.64 -11.04 -2.62
N PHE A 59 14.66 -10.86 -1.74
CA PHE A 59 13.74 -9.72 -1.80
C PHE A 59 14.52 -8.41 -1.59
N GLU A 60 14.63 -7.58 -2.63
CA GLU A 60 15.35 -6.29 -2.58
C GLU A 60 14.47 -5.10 -2.11
N GLY A 61 13.36 -5.38 -1.42
CA GLY A 61 12.46 -4.36 -0.90
C GLY A 61 12.88 -3.79 0.44
N LEU A 62 12.32 -2.62 0.75
CA LEU A 62 12.43 -2.08 2.11
C LEU A 62 11.66 -3.00 3.08
N PRO A 63 12.11 -3.12 4.33
CA PRO A 63 11.42 -3.96 5.29
C PRO A 63 10.02 -3.39 5.56
N VAL A 64 9.01 -4.26 5.41
CA VAL A 64 7.58 -3.94 5.68
C VAL A 64 7.39 -3.42 7.09
N ILE A 65 8.10 -4.02 8.05
CA ILE A 65 8.23 -3.53 9.42
C ILE A 65 9.63 -2.90 9.51
N PRO A 66 9.76 -1.56 9.49
CA PRO A 66 11.08 -0.95 9.55
C PRO A 66 11.84 -1.29 10.86
N PRO A 67 13.11 -0.93 11.00
CA PRO A 67 13.72 -0.89 12.32
C PRO A 67 12.96 0.06 13.25
N THR A 68 12.85 -0.28 14.53
CA THR A 68 12.22 0.54 15.58
C THR A 68 12.80 1.96 15.65
N GLU A 69 14.06 2.14 15.25
CA GLU A 69 14.73 3.44 15.15
C GLU A 69 14.06 4.39 14.12
N ILE A 70 13.42 3.84 13.09
CA ILE A 70 12.79 4.60 11.99
C ILE A 70 11.34 4.99 12.33
N TYR A 71 10.62 4.18 13.12
CA TYR A 71 9.21 4.46 13.46
C TYR A 71 8.92 4.72 14.94
N GLY A 72 9.95 4.70 15.77
CA GLY A 72 9.87 4.83 17.23
C GLY A 72 9.69 3.48 17.93
N GLU A 73 10.23 3.36 19.14
CA GLU A 73 9.82 2.28 20.05
C GLU A 73 8.32 2.37 20.31
N THR A 74 7.68 1.22 20.57
CA THR A 74 6.29 1.18 21.05
C THR A 74 6.22 1.94 22.36
N LYS A 75 5.81 3.20 22.31
CA LYS A 75 5.65 4.04 23.50
C LYS A 75 4.52 3.48 24.34
N ALA A 76 4.66 3.58 25.67
CA ALA A 76 3.53 3.34 26.56
C ALA A 76 2.33 4.19 26.14
N GLU A 77 1.11 3.65 26.25
CA GLU A 77 -0.13 4.28 25.76
C GLU A 77 -0.28 5.74 26.23
N ALA A 78 0.16 6.04 27.46
CA ALA A 78 0.15 7.37 28.08
C ALA A 78 1.14 8.39 27.45
N MET A 79 2.08 7.95 26.62
CA MET A 79 3.04 8.80 25.89
C MET A 79 2.79 8.82 24.38
N SER A 80 1.74 8.14 23.92
CA SER A 80 1.32 8.17 22.52
C SER A 80 0.56 9.45 22.20
N VAL A 81 0.73 9.95 20.98
CA VAL A 81 0.09 11.17 20.50
C VAL A 81 -0.89 10.78 19.40
N PRO A 82 -2.21 10.92 19.64
CA PRO A 82 -3.21 10.60 18.64
C PRO A 82 -3.11 11.56 17.45
N ARG A 83 -3.29 11.02 16.25
CA ARG A 83 -3.27 11.79 15.03
C ARG A 83 -4.58 12.54 14.83
N ALA A 84 -4.48 13.82 14.54
CA ALA A 84 -5.63 14.63 14.12
C ALA A 84 -6.12 14.21 12.73
N ILE A 85 -7.42 14.43 12.48
CA ILE A 85 -8.02 14.23 11.17
C ILE A 85 -7.70 15.43 10.30
N ARG A 86 -6.99 15.21 9.20
CA ARG A 86 -6.75 16.22 8.17
C ARG A 86 -7.99 16.48 7.34
N LYS A 87 -8.68 15.40 6.96
CA LYS A 87 -9.86 15.45 6.09
C LYS A 87 -10.65 14.15 6.16
N ALA A 88 -11.97 14.23 6.22
CA ALA A 88 -12.86 13.12 5.97
C ALA A 88 -13.75 13.43 4.75
N PHE A 89 -13.91 12.51 3.81
CA PHE A 89 -14.74 12.72 2.63
C PHE A 89 -15.30 11.43 2.05
N LEU A 90 -16.50 11.51 1.49
CA LEU A 90 -17.18 10.39 0.85
C LEU A 90 -16.49 9.99 -0.46
N ALA A 91 -16.29 8.69 -0.64
CA ALA A 91 -15.76 8.10 -1.87
C ALA A 91 -16.80 8.18 -3.00
N ILE A 92 -16.34 8.56 -4.18
CA ILE A 92 -17.20 8.81 -5.33
C ILE A 92 -17.41 7.50 -6.09
N GLN A 93 -18.66 7.14 -6.35
CA GLN A 93 -18.97 5.97 -7.17
C GLN A 93 -18.80 6.28 -8.65
N GLN A 94 -18.09 5.43 -9.38
CA GLN A 94 -17.88 5.53 -10.83
C GLN A 94 -17.79 4.14 -11.48
N SER A 95 -17.86 4.08 -12.81
CA SER A 95 -17.67 2.84 -13.57
C SER A 95 -16.19 2.69 -13.96
N GLU A 96 -15.69 1.48 -13.94
CA GLU A 96 -14.33 1.10 -14.38
C GLU A 96 -14.38 -0.25 -15.09
N GLY A 97 -13.32 -0.59 -15.83
CA GLY A 97 -13.24 -1.83 -16.59
C GLY A 97 -14.44 -2.02 -17.52
N VAL A 98 -15.06 -3.21 -17.47
CA VAL A 98 -16.31 -3.50 -18.18
C VAL A 98 -17.40 -3.83 -17.16
N GLY A 99 -18.34 -2.91 -16.97
CA GLY A 99 -19.52 -3.11 -16.11
C GLY A 99 -19.27 -3.06 -14.60
N ALA A 100 -18.01 -2.96 -14.15
CA ALA A 100 -17.68 -2.91 -12.73
C ALA A 100 -17.94 -1.51 -12.16
N LYS A 101 -18.34 -1.46 -10.88
CA LYS A 101 -18.51 -0.21 -10.14
C LYS A 101 -17.48 -0.12 -9.04
N VAL A 102 -16.88 1.05 -8.90
CA VAL A 102 -15.92 1.34 -7.83
C VAL A 102 -16.35 2.59 -7.07
N ARG A 103 -16.06 2.63 -5.78
CA ARG A 103 -16.06 3.85 -4.98
C ARG A 103 -14.61 4.30 -4.80
N ARG A 104 -14.21 5.35 -5.51
CA ARG A 104 -12.85 5.87 -5.49
C ARG A 104 -12.70 6.97 -4.45
N SER A 105 -11.65 6.87 -3.62
CA SER A 105 -11.31 7.90 -2.63
C SER A 105 -9.99 8.60 -2.98
N ILE A 106 -8.88 7.88 -2.95
CA ILE A 106 -7.58 8.33 -3.46
C ILE A 106 -7.59 8.20 -4.99
N GLY A 107 -7.06 9.18 -5.70
CA GLY A 107 -7.14 9.28 -7.17
C GLY A 107 -8.28 10.19 -7.65
N THR A 108 -9.03 10.80 -6.73
CA THR A 108 -10.08 11.78 -7.05
C THR A 108 -9.55 13.21 -7.02
N PRO A 109 -10.27 14.23 -7.55
CA PRO A 109 -9.87 15.63 -7.38
C PRO A 109 -9.73 16.06 -5.91
N GLN A 110 -10.41 15.38 -4.99
CA GLN A 110 -10.36 15.66 -3.55
C GLN A 110 -9.05 15.20 -2.89
N LEU A 111 -8.39 14.20 -3.48
CA LEU A 111 -7.13 13.62 -3.02
C LEU A 111 -6.47 12.88 -4.20
N ARG A 112 -5.82 13.63 -5.10
CA ARG A 112 -5.31 13.11 -6.38
C ARG A 112 -4.30 11.98 -6.21
N ASN A 113 -3.46 12.09 -5.20
CA ASN A 113 -2.59 11.05 -4.67
C ASN A 113 -2.29 11.39 -3.21
N PHE A 114 -1.79 10.42 -2.46
CA PHE A 114 -1.41 10.57 -1.07
C PHE A 114 -0.22 9.65 -0.78
N SER A 115 0.98 10.09 -1.15
CA SER A 115 2.20 9.27 -1.17
C SER A 115 2.35 8.38 0.08
N PRO A 116 2.58 7.06 -0.07
CA PRO A 116 2.87 6.35 -1.32
C PRO A 116 1.61 5.90 -2.09
N PHE A 117 0.41 6.27 -1.66
CA PHE A 117 -0.84 5.78 -2.24
C PHE A 117 -1.25 6.58 -3.47
N LEU A 118 -1.54 5.86 -4.56
CA LEU A 118 -1.88 6.43 -5.85
C LEU A 118 -3.39 6.39 -6.12
N MET A 119 -4.04 5.31 -5.67
CA MET A 119 -5.46 5.06 -5.89
C MET A 119 -5.99 4.13 -4.81
N LEU A 120 -7.23 4.34 -4.38
CA LEU A 120 -7.97 3.39 -3.55
C LEU A 120 -9.41 3.28 -4.06
N ASP A 121 -9.75 2.09 -4.50
CA ASP A 121 -11.10 1.72 -4.91
C ASP A 121 -11.68 0.66 -3.97
N HIS A 122 -12.91 0.90 -3.52
CA HIS A 122 -13.78 -0.16 -3.02
C HIS A 122 -14.67 -0.61 -4.18
N PHE A 123 -14.38 -1.78 -4.74
CA PHE A 123 -15.06 -2.29 -5.92
C PHE A 123 -16.22 -3.24 -5.58
N THR A 124 -17.23 -3.21 -6.44
CA THR A 124 -18.32 -4.18 -6.48
C THR A 124 -18.49 -4.62 -7.93
N SER A 125 -18.26 -5.91 -8.18
CA SER A 125 -18.31 -6.50 -9.52
C SER A 125 -19.45 -7.52 -9.57
N SER A 126 -20.49 -7.21 -10.34
CA SER A 126 -21.59 -8.13 -10.62
C SER A 126 -21.18 -9.20 -11.64
N PRO A 127 -21.92 -10.31 -11.77
CA PRO A 127 -21.72 -11.26 -12.87
C PRO A 127 -21.68 -10.56 -14.23
N GLY A 128 -20.85 -11.04 -15.16
CA GLY A 128 -20.61 -10.39 -16.44
C GLY A 128 -19.95 -9.01 -16.36
N SER A 129 -19.20 -8.71 -15.30
CA SER A 129 -18.35 -7.52 -15.21
C SER A 129 -16.93 -7.89 -14.81
N GLY A 130 -15.97 -6.97 -14.93
CA GLY A 130 -14.60 -7.16 -14.45
C GLY A 130 -13.58 -6.25 -15.10
N PHE A 131 -12.31 -6.63 -14.97
CA PHE A 131 -11.17 -5.90 -15.49
C PHE A 131 -10.42 -6.79 -16.49
N PRO A 132 -10.81 -6.78 -17.78
CA PRO A 132 -10.12 -7.57 -18.80
C PRO A 132 -8.70 -7.04 -19.04
N ASP A 133 -7.96 -7.67 -19.95
CA ASP A 133 -6.56 -7.39 -20.27
C ASP A 133 -6.19 -5.90 -20.24
N HIS A 134 -5.37 -5.52 -19.27
CA HIS A 134 -4.89 -4.16 -19.10
C HIS A 134 -3.45 -4.13 -18.56
N PRO A 135 -2.65 -3.10 -18.92
CA PRO A 135 -1.27 -3.02 -18.47
C PRO A 135 -1.11 -2.25 -17.15
N HIS A 136 0.04 -2.40 -16.50
CA HIS A 136 0.56 -1.54 -15.43
C HIS A 136 2.08 -1.38 -15.52
N ARG A 137 2.64 -0.26 -15.05
CA ARG A 137 4.10 -0.03 -14.90
C ARG A 137 4.41 1.01 -13.83
N GLY A 138 5.30 0.64 -12.90
CA GLY A 138 5.88 1.55 -11.91
C GLY A 138 5.18 1.62 -10.56
N GLN A 139 4.22 0.74 -10.30
CA GLN A 139 3.48 0.65 -9.03
C GLN A 139 3.32 -0.80 -8.56
N GLU A 140 2.86 -0.96 -7.33
CA GLU A 140 2.27 -2.20 -6.81
C GLU A 140 0.74 -2.04 -6.76
N THR A 141 0.02 -3.11 -7.08
CA THR A 141 -1.42 -3.20 -6.84
C THR A 141 -1.68 -4.23 -5.74
N ILE A 142 -2.51 -3.86 -4.78
CA ILE A 142 -2.87 -4.69 -3.64
C ILE A 142 -4.38 -4.91 -3.71
N THR A 143 -4.76 -6.13 -4.08
CA THR A 143 -6.16 -6.56 -4.18
C THR A 143 -6.52 -7.30 -2.89
N TYR A 144 -7.53 -6.83 -2.15
CA TYR A 144 -8.06 -7.50 -0.94
C TYR A 144 -9.53 -7.86 -1.13
N LEU A 145 -9.88 -9.15 -1.04
CA LEU A 145 -11.25 -9.60 -1.27
C LEU A 145 -12.05 -9.64 0.04
N LEU A 146 -13.15 -8.89 0.09
CA LEU A 146 -14.07 -8.87 1.23
C LEU A 146 -15.14 -9.97 1.11
N SER A 147 -15.65 -10.20 -0.10
CA SER A 147 -16.60 -11.29 -0.40
C SER A 147 -16.51 -11.75 -1.85
N GLY A 148 -16.83 -13.02 -2.10
CA GLY A 148 -16.70 -13.64 -3.41
C GLY A 148 -15.25 -14.04 -3.73
N ALA A 149 -14.92 -14.14 -5.01
CA ALA A 149 -13.59 -14.50 -5.47
C ALA A 149 -13.27 -13.84 -6.82
N VAL A 150 -11.98 -13.63 -7.10
CA VAL A 150 -11.48 -13.08 -8.37
C VAL A 150 -10.45 -14.04 -8.95
N ASP A 151 -10.65 -14.44 -10.21
CA ASP A 151 -9.62 -15.11 -10.99
C ASP A 151 -8.69 -14.03 -11.59
N HIS A 152 -7.38 -14.26 -11.52
CA HIS A 152 -6.39 -13.40 -12.17
C HIS A 152 -5.52 -14.22 -13.14
N GLU A 153 -5.06 -13.57 -14.20
CA GLU A 153 -4.20 -14.15 -15.23
C GLU A 153 -3.29 -13.08 -15.84
N ASP A 154 -2.01 -13.38 -16.05
CA ASP A 154 -1.06 -12.45 -16.67
C ASP A 154 -0.35 -13.02 -17.91
N PHE A 155 0.32 -12.13 -18.63
CA PHE A 155 1.11 -12.46 -19.81
C PHE A 155 2.43 -13.22 -19.53
N ALA A 156 2.77 -13.42 -18.26
CA ALA A 156 3.95 -14.16 -17.83
C ALA A 156 3.60 -15.63 -17.55
N GLY A 157 2.30 -15.97 -17.57
CA GLY A 157 1.75 -17.29 -17.33
C GLY A 157 1.31 -17.51 -15.88
N ASN A 158 1.38 -16.48 -15.02
CA ASN A 158 0.85 -16.55 -13.67
C ASN A 158 -0.67 -16.49 -13.73
N LYS A 159 -1.32 -17.33 -12.94
CA LYS A 159 -2.76 -17.34 -12.77
C LYS A 159 -3.14 -17.93 -11.43
N GLY A 160 -4.30 -17.55 -10.94
CA GLY A 160 -4.78 -18.03 -9.65
C GLY A 160 -6.12 -17.43 -9.32
N THR A 161 -6.54 -17.67 -8.08
CA THR A 161 -7.78 -17.13 -7.53
C THR A 161 -7.49 -16.50 -6.18
N ILE A 162 -8.00 -15.29 -6.01
CA ILE A 162 -8.04 -14.55 -4.75
C ILE A 162 -9.41 -14.81 -4.15
N GLU A 163 -9.47 -15.63 -3.11
CA GLU A 163 -10.72 -15.99 -2.43
C GLU A 163 -11.07 -14.93 -1.37
N ALA A 164 -12.28 -15.00 -0.81
CA ALA A 164 -12.69 -14.07 0.27
C ALA A 164 -11.73 -14.12 1.46
N GLY A 165 -11.22 -12.95 1.86
CA GLY A 165 -10.22 -12.78 2.91
C GLY A 165 -8.76 -12.86 2.42
N ASP A 166 -8.52 -13.30 1.18
CA ASP A 166 -7.18 -13.34 0.60
C ASP A 166 -6.77 -11.97 0.07
N LEU A 167 -5.46 -11.77 -0.01
CA LEU A 167 -4.84 -10.64 -0.69
C LEU A 167 -3.90 -11.11 -1.80
N GLN A 168 -3.75 -10.25 -2.80
CA GLN A 168 -2.68 -10.33 -3.78
C GLN A 168 -1.90 -9.01 -3.81
N PHE A 169 -0.59 -9.12 -3.62
CA PHE A 169 0.36 -8.02 -3.83
C PHE A 169 1.05 -8.25 -5.17
N MET A 170 0.68 -7.47 -6.18
CA MET A 170 1.31 -7.52 -7.50
C MET A 170 2.23 -6.32 -7.68
N THR A 171 3.53 -6.56 -7.79
CA THR A 171 4.50 -5.56 -8.22
C THR A 171 4.51 -5.51 -9.75
N ALA A 172 4.09 -4.40 -10.35
CA ALA A 172 4.09 -4.26 -11.82
C ALA A 172 5.50 -3.99 -12.39
N GLY A 173 6.35 -3.28 -11.63
CA GLY A 173 7.74 -2.99 -12.04
C GLY A 173 7.83 -2.44 -13.47
N ARG A 174 8.74 -3.01 -14.27
CA ARG A 174 8.98 -2.66 -15.69
C ARG A 174 7.78 -2.90 -16.62
N GLY A 175 6.74 -3.60 -16.19
CA GLY A 175 5.55 -3.79 -17.00
C GLY A 175 4.89 -5.14 -16.78
N ILE A 176 3.58 -5.13 -16.59
CA ILE A 176 2.74 -6.33 -16.59
C ILE A 176 1.47 -6.05 -17.39
N MET A 177 0.96 -7.07 -18.10
CA MET A 177 -0.40 -7.07 -18.63
C MET A 177 -1.15 -8.25 -18.02
N HIS A 178 -2.32 -7.97 -17.45
CA HIS A 178 -3.10 -8.97 -16.72
C HIS A 178 -4.61 -8.70 -16.84
N ALA A 179 -5.40 -9.68 -16.40
CA ALA A 179 -6.83 -9.57 -16.22
C ALA A 179 -7.20 -9.97 -14.79
N GLU A 180 -8.25 -9.35 -14.26
CA GLU A 180 -8.86 -9.63 -12.96
C GLU A 180 -10.38 -9.75 -13.15
N MET A 181 -10.88 -10.99 -13.14
CA MET A 181 -12.27 -11.30 -13.47
C MET A 181 -12.97 -11.92 -12.25
N PRO A 182 -14.10 -11.37 -11.78
CA PRO A 182 -14.86 -11.98 -10.70
C PRO A 182 -15.33 -13.38 -11.08
N ARG A 183 -15.24 -14.32 -10.15
CA ARG A 183 -15.87 -15.63 -10.29
C ARG A 183 -17.36 -15.48 -10.05
N GLU A 184 -18.14 -15.87 -11.05
CA GLU A 184 -19.60 -15.82 -10.93
C GLU A 184 -20.09 -16.83 -9.90
N LEU A 185 -20.82 -16.33 -8.89
CA LEU A 185 -21.52 -17.16 -7.92
C LEU A 185 -22.91 -17.52 -8.47
N SER A 186 -23.37 -18.74 -8.20
CA SER A 186 -24.64 -19.26 -8.72
C SER A 186 -25.88 -18.48 -8.26
N ASP A 187 -25.78 -17.74 -7.16
CA ASP A 187 -26.82 -16.88 -6.60
C ASP A 187 -26.79 -15.45 -7.16
N GLY A 188 -25.82 -15.13 -8.04
CA GLY A 188 -25.64 -13.82 -8.64
C GLY A 188 -25.08 -12.76 -7.68
N THR A 189 -24.63 -13.16 -6.48
CA THR A 189 -24.04 -12.23 -5.50
C THR A 189 -22.78 -11.58 -6.08
N PRO A 190 -22.65 -10.24 -6.01
CA PRO A 190 -21.49 -9.55 -6.54
C PRO A 190 -20.25 -9.82 -5.67
N VAL A 191 -19.09 -9.77 -6.32
CA VAL A 191 -17.79 -9.79 -5.66
C VAL A 191 -17.49 -8.39 -5.12
N VAL A 192 -16.98 -8.31 -3.89
CA VAL A 192 -16.66 -7.05 -3.21
C VAL A 192 -15.22 -7.10 -2.71
N GLY A 193 -14.46 -6.03 -2.95
CA GLY A 193 -13.08 -5.94 -2.49
C GLY A 193 -12.50 -4.54 -2.55
N MET A 194 -11.23 -4.46 -2.18
CA MET A 194 -10.43 -3.23 -2.18
C MET A 194 -9.29 -3.36 -3.18
N GLN A 195 -9.06 -2.32 -3.99
CA GLN A 195 -7.88 -2.18 -4.85
C GLN A 195 -7.07 -0.97 -4.38
N LEU A 196 -5.88 -1.20 -3.84
CA LEU A 196 -4.95 -0.14 -3.43
C LEU A 196 -3.75 -0.13 -4.36
N TRP A 197 -3.44 1.02 -4.96
CA TRP A 197 -2.20 1.22 -5.70
C TRP A 197 -1.18 1.93 -4.82
N VAL A 198 0.01 1.34 -4.72
CA VAL A 198 1.14 1.85 -3.95
C VAL A 198 2.28 2.15 -4.92
N ASP A 199 2.80 3.37 -4.85
CA ASP A 199 3.91 3.81 -5.68
C ASP A 199 5.18 3.02 -5.35
N LEU A 200 5.95 2.63 -6.36
CA LEU A 200 7.28 2.05 -6.15
C LEU A 200 8.31 3.17 -5.99
N PRO A 201 9.36 2.97 -5.16
CA PRO A 201 10.51 3.86 -5.14
C PRO A 201 11.11 3.95 -6.54
N GLU A 202 11.56 5.14 -6.95
CA GLU A 202 12.09 5.40 -8.31
C GLU A 202 13.03 4.29 -8.81
N LYS A 203 13.97 3.86 -7.97
CA LYS A 203 14.96 2.81 -8.29
C LYS A 203 14.36 1.42 -8.56
N LEU A 204 13.14 1.15 -8.10
CA LEU A 204 12.44 -0.13 -8.24
C LEU A 204 11.36 -0.11 -9.32
N LYS A 205 11.06 1.05 -9.94
CA LYS A 205 10.02 1.14 -10.97
C LYS A 205 10.30 0.31 -12.22
N MET A 206 11.54 -0.14 -12.42
CA MET A 206 11.96 -1.00 -13.52
C MET A 206 12.37 -2.40 -13.07
N CYS A 207 12.03 -2.81 -11.84
CA CYS A 207 12.26 -4.20 -11.41
C CYS A 207 11.40 -5.18 -12.21
N GLU A 208 11.75 -6.47 -12.15
CA GLU A 208 10.88 -7.51 -12.71
C GLU A 208 9.52 -7.53 -11.98
N PRO A 209 8.40 -7.81 -12.69
CA PRO A 209 7.12 -8.00 -12.04
C PRO A 209 7.14 -9.18 -11.07
N ARG A 210 6.37 -9.10 -9.99
CA ARG A 210 6.31 -10.12 -8.94
C ARG A 210 4.91 -10.23 -8.36
N TYR A 211 4.51 -11.43 -7.95
CA TYR A 211 3.34 -11.66 -7.12
C TYR A 211 3.74 -12.13 -5.71
N ARG A 212 2.99 -11.68 -4.72
CA ARG A 212 2.93 -12.27 -3.39
C ARG A 212 1.47 -12.38 -2.97
N ASP A 213 0.90 -13.57 -3.13
CA ASP A 213 -0.42 -13.89 -2.59
C ASP A 213 -0.32 -14.07 -1.08
N LEU A 214 -1.30 -13.62 -0.32
CA LEU A 214 -1.42 -13.82 1.12
C LEU A 214 -2.80 -14.40 1.43
N ARG A 215 -2.85 -15.66 1.85
CA ARG A 215 -4.12 -16.33 2.15
C ARG A 215 -4.70 -15.82 3.46
N ALA A 216 -6.02 -15.79 3.55
CA ALA A 216 -6.75 -15.39 4.76
C ALA A 216 -6.27 -16.16 6.01
N SER A 217 -5.94 -17.44 5.85
CA SER A 217 -5.44 -18.32 6.90
C SER A 217 -4.02 -18.00 7.38
N GLU A 218 -3.24 -17.25 6.59
CA GLU A 218 -1.89 -16.79 6.96
C GLU A 218 -1.94 -15.47 7.76
N ILE A 219 -3.07 -14.76 7.77
CA ILE A 219 -3.18 -13.42 8.36
C ILE A 219 -3.38 -13.54 9.88
N PRO A 220 -2.43 -13.05 10.70
CA PRO A 220 -2.58 -13.04 12.15
C PRO A 220 -3.73 -12.13 12.58
N GLN A 221 -4.40 -12.50 13.66
CA GLN A 221 -5.50 -11.72 14.23
C GLN A 221 -5.25 -11.37 15.68
N VAL A 222 -5.70 -10.19 16.07
CA VAL A 222 -5.62 -9.67 17.43
C VAL A 222 -7.02 -9.30 17.90
N LYS A 223 -7.36 -9.67 19.13
CA LYS A 223 -8.55 -9.19 19.82
C LYS A 223 -8.16 -8.29 20.98
N THR A 224 -8.78 -7.12 21.07
CA THR A 224 -8.53 -6.13 22.14
C THR A 224 -9.85 -5.63 22.73
N ASP A 225 -9.76 -4.79 23.79
CA ASP A 225 -10.91 -4.19 24.48
C ASP A 225 -11.96 -5.24 24.88
N ASP A 226 -11.51 -6.25 25.65
CA ASP A 226 -12.31 -7.39 26.10
C ASP A 226 -13.01 -8.17 24.97
N GLY A 227 -12.40 -8.19 23.78
CA GLY A 227 -12.90 -8.91 22.61
C GLY A 227 -13.88 -8.12 21.75
N LYS A 228 -14.12 -6.85 22.05
CA LYS A 228 -14.97 -5.96 21.24
C LYS A 228 -14.28 -5.48 19.96
N VAL A 229 -12.95 -5.57 19.90
CA VAL A 229 -12.19 -5.15 18.73
C VAL A 229 -11.51 -6.38 18.15
N ASN A 230 -11.68 -6.60 16.85
CA ASN A 230 -10.99 -7.64 16.08
C ASN A 230 -10.16 -6.99 14.97
N ILE A 231 -8.88 -7.33 14.89
CA ILE A 231 -7.91 -6.73 13.98
C ILE A 231 -7.26 -7.86 13.19
N LYS A 232 -7.39 -7.85 11.86
CA LYS A 232 -6.53 -8.65 10.99
C LYS A 232 -5.28 -7.85 10.66
N VAL A 233 -4.12 -8.38 11.02
CA VAL A 233 -2.80 -7.74 10.83
C VAL A 233 -2.27 -8.15 9.45
N ILE A 234 -2.82 -7.56 8.39
CA ILE A 234 -2.47 -7.87 7.00
C ILE A 234 -1.00 -7.55 6.74
N SER A 235 -0.56 -6.35 7.15
CA SER A 235 0.81 -5.89 7.00
C SER A 235 1.17 -4.94 8.14
N GLY A 236 2.34 -5.11 8.77
CA GLY A 236 2.80 -4.29 9.88
C GLY A 236 2.70 -4.99 11.23
N GLN A 237 2.40 -4.23 12.29
CA GLN A 237 2.25 -4.75 13.65
C GLN A 237 1.03 -4.16 14.34
N SER A 238 0.33 -4.97 15.13
CA SER A 238 -0.72 -4.51 16.04
C SER A 238 -0.61 -5.20 17.39
N HIS A 239 -0.52 -4.42 18.47
CA HIS A 239 -0.54 -4.91 19.87
C HIS A 239 0.39 -6.11 20.13
N GLY A 240 1.63 -6.03 19.63
CA GLY A 240 2.66 -7.07 19.81
C GLY A 240 2.55 -8.27 18.85
N VAL A 241 1.63 -8.25 17.89
CA VAL A 241 1.52 -9.26 16.84
C VAL A 241 1.99 -8.68 15.52
N ASP A 242 3.03 -9.30 14.95
CA ASP A 242 3.58 -8.95 13.64
C ASP A 242 2.83 -9.68 12.52
N SER A 243 2.72 -9.03 11.36
CA SER A 243 2.24 -9.66 10.13
C SER A 243 3.27 -10.62 9.52
N VAL A 244 2.84 -11.31 8.47
CA VAL A 244 3.77 -11.93 7.51
C VAL A 244 4.66 -10.84 6.89
N LYS A 245 5.94 -11.17 6.65
CA LYS A 245 6.96 -10.25 6.10
C LYS A 245 7.07 -10.36 4.57
N GLU A 246 7.78 -9.41 3.96
CA GLU A 246 8.16 -9.41 2.53
C GLU A 246 6.98 -9.41 1.54
N LEU A 247 5.92 -8.68 1.89
CA LEU A 247 4.71 -8.55 1.07
C LEU A 247 4.88 -7.55 -0.08
N ALA A 248 5.33 -6.33 0.22
CA ALA A 248 5.41 -5.20 -0.71
C ALA A 248 6.79 -4.54 -0.66
N TYR A 249 7.26 -4.01 -1.79
CA TYR A 249 8.55 -3.29 -1.88
C TYR A 249 8.51 -1.94 -1.16
N THR A 250 7.38 -1.23 -1.26
CA THR A 250 7.15 0.00 -0.50
C THR A 250 6.56 -0.35 0.87
N PRO A 251 7.15 0.13 1.98
CA PRO A 251 6.62 -0.16 3.31
C PRO A 251 5.21 0.38 3.48
N VAL A 252 4.27 -0.55 3.68
CA VAL A 252 2.84 -0.28 3.88
C VAL A 252 2.31 -1.16 4.99
N TRP A 253 1.61 -0.57 5.93
CA TRP A 253 0.87 -1.24 6.99
C TRP A 253 -0.60 -1.21 6.66
N ILE A 254 -1.26 -2.33 6.86
CA ILE A 254 -2.63 -2.58 6.45
C ILE A 254 -3.32 -3.37 7.55
N PHE A 255 -4.49 -2.89 7.96
CA PHE A 255 -5.33 -3.53 8.96
C PHE A 255 -6.78 -3.55 8.51
N ASP A 256 -7.43 -4.69 8.67
CA ASP A 256 -8.88 -4.82 8.58
C ASP A 256 -9.43 -4.93 10.01
N ILE A 257 -10.19 -3.91 10.43
CA ILE A 257 -10.57 -3.68 11.83
C ILE A 257 -12.08 -3.63 11.96
N GLU A 258 -12.62 -4.50 12.81
CA GLU A 258 -14.01 -4.49 13.25
C GLU A 258 -14.09 -4.11 14.73
N VAL A 259 -14.96 -3.14 15.05
CA VAL A 259 -15.19 -2.62 16.39
C VAL A 259 -16.67 -2.77 16.72
N GLN A 260 -16.97 -3.62 17.69
CA GLN A 260 -18.32 -3.84 18.20
C GLN A 260 -18.84 -2.60 18.96
N PRO A 261 -20.17 -2.43 19.12
CA PRO A 261 -20.74 -1.33 19.90
C PRO A 261 -20.10 -1.18 21.30
N GLY A 262 -19.70 0.04 21.63
CA GLY A 262 -19.00 0.37 22.88
C GLY A 262 -17.55 -0.11 22.93
N GLY A 263 -17.00 -0.54 21.79
CA GLY A 263 -15.61 -0.91 21.58
C GLY A 263 -14.74 0.30 21.22
N LYS A 264 -13.45 0.22 21.55
CA LYS A 264 -12.46 1.27 21.28
C LYS A 264 -11.08 0.70 21.01
N ILE A 265 -10.37 1.33 20.08
CA ILE A 265 -9.03 0.94 19.65
C ILE A 265 -8.11 2.16 19.56
N THR A 266 -6.87 1.97 20.01
CA THR A 266 -5.73 2.85 19.73
C THR A 266 -4.73 2.03 18.93
N GLN A 267 -4.62 2.27 17.62
CA GLN A 267 -3.68 1.56 16.76
C GLN A 267 -2.39 2.37 16.61
N PRO A 268 -1.23 1.89 17.09
CA PRO A 268 0.06 2.48 16.77
C PRO A 268 0.34 2.44 15.28
N ILE A 269 0.85 3.55 14.74
CA ILE A 269 1.33 3.64 13.37
C ILE A 269 2.67 4.40 13.33
N PRO A 270 3.58 4.04 12.41
CA PRO A 270 4.88 4.67 12.34
C PRO A 270 4.83 6.19 12.26
N ALA A 271 5.58 6.88 13.12
CA ALA A 271 5.66 8.34 13.08
C ALA A 271 6.13 8.84 11.70
N GLY A 272 5.54 9.92 11.20
CA GLY A 272 5.88 10.49 9.88
C GLY A 272 5.31 9.73 8.68
N TRP A 273 4.73 8.54 8.86
CA TRP A 273 4.03 7.87 7.76
C TRP A 273 2.73 8.57 7.40
N ASN A 274 2.33 8.51 6.13
CA ASN A 274 1.00 8.95 5.72
C ASN A 274 -0.01 7.86 6.05
N ALA A 275 -1.16 8.22 6.61
CA ALA A 275 -2.17 7.25 7.04
C ALA A 275 -3.60 7.70 6.72
N PHE A 276 -4.46 6.74 6.43
CA PHE A 276 -5.90 6.95 6.24
C PHE A 276 -6.70 5.72 6.69
N ALA A 277 -7.96 5.95 7.06
CA ALA A 277 -8.95 4.88 7.27
C ALA A 277 -10.06 4.98 6.23
N TYR A 278 -10.50 3.84 5.70
CA TYR A 278 -11.65 3.75 4.80
C TYR A 278 -12.77 2.98 5.49
N THR A 279 -13.93 3.61 5.70
CA THR A 279 -15.06 3.00 6.41
C THR A 279 -15.86 2.07 5.47
N LEU A 280 -15.99 0.81 5.88
CA LEU A 280 -16.66 -0.25 5.12
C LEU A 280 -18.09 -0.49 5.56
N ALA A 281 -18.38 -0.39 6.86
CA ALA A 281 -19.71 -0.51 7.43
C ALA A 281 -19.81 0.22 8.78
N GLY A 282 -21.03 0.52 9.21
CA GLY A 282 -21.29 1.21 10.47
C GLY A 282 -20.83 2.67 10.49
N THR A 283 -20.92 3.25 11.68
CA THR A 283 -20.41 4.59 11.99
C THR A 283 -19.31 4.46 13.03
N THR A 284 -18.15 5.04 12.73
CA THR A 284 -16.97 5.01 13.61
C THR A 284 -16.57 6.43 13.96
N SER A 285 -16.32 6.69 15.24
CA SER A 285 -15.73 7.94 15.72
C SER A 285 -14.21 7.85 15.66
N PHE A 286 -13.57 8.72 14.90
CA PHE A 286 -12.10 8.83 14.82
C PHE A 286 -11.60 10.05 15.60
N GLY A 287 -10.40 9.94 16.16
CA GLY A 287 -9.76 11.01 16.95
C GLY A 287 -9.97 10.86 18.46
N SER A 288 -9.50 11.86 19.21
CA SER A 288 -9.43 11.82 20.68
C SER A 288 -9.99 13.10 21.30
N GLY A 289 -10.51 12.99 22.54
CA GLY A 289 -11.03 14.17 23.26
C GLY A 289 -12.19 14.85 22.54
N GLU A 290 -12.13 16.18 22.43
CA GLU A 290 -13.13 17.03 21.77
C GLU A 290 -12.99 17.06 20.24
N GLU A 291 -11.87 16.59 19.68
CA GLU A 291 -11.61 16.57 18.24
C GLU A 291 -12.11 15.29 17.54
N LYS A 292 -13.03 14.56 18.19
CA LYS A 292 -13.64 13.36 17.62
C LYS A 292 -14.56 13.71 16.47
N THR A 293 -14.45 12.95 15.38
CA THR A 293 -15.36 13.06 14.24
C THR A 293 -16.03 11.72 13.98
N GLU A 294 -17.36 11.70 14.00
CA GLU A 294 -18.14 10.54 13.58
C GLU A 294 -18.15 10.46 12.05
N VAL A 295 -17.83 9.27 11.54
CA VAL A 295 -17.71 9.02 10.12
C VAL A 295 -18.49 7.77 9.78
N GLY A 296 -19.49 7.93 8.91
CA GLY A 296 -20.30 6.84 8.38
C GLY A 296 -19.59 6.07 7.26
N GLN A 297 -20.31 5.13 6.66
CA GLN A 297 -19.82 4.24 5.60
C GLN A 297 -19.27 4.98 4.36
N PHE A 298 -18.30 4.35 3.68
CA PHE A 298 -17.68 4.76 2.41
C PHE A 298 -16.94 6.10 2.42
N HIS A 299 -16.46 6.52 3.59
CA HIS A 299 -15.63 7.69 3.72
C HIS A 299 -14.16 7.31 3.82
N ASN A 300 -13.31 8.15 3.26
CA ASN A 300 -11.88 8.13 3.52
C ASN A 300 -11.56 9.21 4.56
N VAL A 301 -10.96 8.80 5.68
CA VAL A 301 -10.49 9.64 6.78
C VAL A 301 -8.98 9.71 6.69
N VAL A 302 -8.47 10.84 6.20
CA VAL A 302 -7.04 11.13 6.08
C VAL A 302 -6.57 11.74 7.37
N PHE A 303 -5.50 11.20 7.94
CA PHE A 303 -4.88 11.71 9.15
C PHE A 303 -3.71 12.64 8.82
N GLU A 304 -3.42 13.55 9.74
CA GLU A 304 -2.16 14.28 9.71
C GLU A 304 -0.95 13.32 9.91
N GLN A 305 0.27 13.77 9.60
CA GLN A 305 1.48 12.97 9.88
C GLN A 305 1.95 13.10 11.34
N ALA A 306 1.55 14.17 12.02
CA ALA A 306 1.89 14.39 13.42
C ALA A 306 1.13 13.40 14.32
N GLY A 307 1.85 12.79 15.25
CA GLY A 307 1.35 11.74 16.12
C GLY A 307 1.74 10.33 15.67
N ASP A 308 1.54 9.36 16.55
CA ASP A 308 1.99 7.97 16.40
C ASP A 308 0.86 6.94 16.63
N THR A 309 -0.38 7.39 16.83
CA THR A 309 -1.55 6.50 16.95
C THR A 309 -2.78 7.02 16.22
N VAL A 310 -3.59 6.09 15.71
CA VAL A 310 -4.97 6.38 15.27
C VAL A 310 -5.93 5.80 16.30
N THR A 311 -6.83 6.63 16.80
CA THR A 311 -7.88 6.21 17.73
C THR A 311 -9.22 6.11 17.03
N ALA A 312 -9.95 5.04 17.30
CA ALA A 312 -11.29 4.81 16.79
C ALA A 312 -12.19 4.20 17.87
N ALA A 313 -13.48 4.53 17.84
CA ALA A 313 -14.47 3.97 18.75
C ALA A 313 -15.85 3.89 18.10
N VAL A 314 -16.68 2.97 18.58
CA VAL A 314 -18.08 2.83 18.19
C VAL A 314 -18.96 3.10 19.41
N ALA A 315 -20.02 3.88 19.24
CA ALA A 315 -20.93 4.21 20.32
C ALA A 315 -21.57 2.95 20.93
N SER A 316 -21.82 2.95 22.25
CA SER A 316 -22.37 1.77 22.95
C SER A 316 -23.81 1.44 22.55
N ASP A 317 -24.55 2.43 22.07
CA ASP A 317 -25.92 2.34 21.57
C ASP A 317 -26.00 2.16 20.05
N ALA A 318 -24.86 2.01 19.36
CA ALA A 318 -24.84 1.70 17.93
C ALA A 318 -25.50 0.33 17.64
N THR A 319 -26.25 0.26 16.54
CA THR A 319 -27.00 -0.95 16.14
C THR A 319 -26.17 -1.94 15.33
N GLU A 320 -25.01 -1.52 14.83
CA GLU A 320 -24.10 -2.33 14.01
C GLU A 320 -22.63 -2.04 14.38
N PRO A 321 -21.70 -2.99 14.14
CA PRO A 321 -20.27 -2.75 14.32
C PRO A 321 -19.74 -1.69 13.36
N GLY A 322 -18.72 -0.95 13.79
CA GLY A 322 -17.88 -0.17 12.89
C GLY A 322 -16.85 -1.06 12.23
N HIS A 323 -16.80 -1.06 10.90
CA HIS A 323 -15.83 -1.86 10.13
C HIS A 323 -15.05 -0.93 9.21
N PHE A 324 -13.73 -0.91 9.33
CA PHE A 324 -12.88 -0.03 8.54
C PHE A 324 -11.53 -0.65 8.21
N TYR A 325 -11.00 -0.22 7.07
CA TYR A 325 -9.69 -0.56 6.56
C TYR A 325 -8.70 0.56 6.89
N LEU A 326 -7.72 0.32 7.76
CA LEU A 326 -6.72 1.31 8.16
C LEU A 326 -5.39 1.03 7.46
N VAL A 327 -4.84 2.05 6.81
CA VAL A 327 -3.62 1.94 6.02
C VAL A 327 -2.64 3.04 6.41
N ALA A 328 -1.37 2.69 6.57
CA ALA A 328 -0.27 3.64 6.74
C ALA A 328 0.89 3.27 5.82
N GLY A 329 1.59 4.24 5.25
CA GLY A 329 2.68 3.97 4.30
C GLY A 329 3.79 5.00 4.39
N LEU A 330 5.02 4.55 4.13
CA LEU A 330 6.19 5.43 4.09
C LEU A 330 6.05 6.40 2.90
N PRO A 331 5.94 7.73 3.13
CA PRO A 331 5.88 8.70 2.05
C PRO A 331 7.20 8.66 1.28
N LEU A 332 7.09 8.59 -0.04
CA LEU A 332 8.23 8.66 -0.93
C LEU A 332 8.49 10.11 -1.32
N ASP A 333 9.71 10.59 -1.07
CA ASP A 333 10.19 11.89 -1.54
C ASP A 333 10.60 11.80 -3.01
N GLN A 334 9.59 11.66 -3.89
CA GLN A 334 9.78 11.56 -5.32
C GLN A 334 8.61 12.19 -6.08
N LYS A 335 8.86 12.58 -7.32
CA LYS A 335 7.81 13.09 -8.20
C LYS A 335 6.93 11.95 -8.66
N VAL A 336 5.61 12.15 -8.64
CA VAL A 336 4.63 11.21 -9.21
C VAL A 336 4.07 11.80 -10.50
N VAL A 337 4.24 11.09 -11.61
CA VAL A 337 3.63 11.38 -12.91
C VAL A 337 2.82 10.17 -13.34
N GLN A 338 1.50 10.31 -13.29
CA GLN A 338 0.56 9.25 -13.63
C GLN A 338 -0.18 9.58 -14.92
N TYR A 339 -0.25 8.61 -15.83
CA TYR A 339 -1.13 8.64 -17.00
C TYR A 339 -1.78 7.27 -17.17
N GLY A 340 -3.06 7.19 -16.77
CA GLY A 340 -3.80 5.93 -16.73
C GLY A 340 -3.05 4.86 -15.92
N PRO A 341 -2.66 3.72 -16.54
CA PRO A 341 -2.02 2.60 -15.86
C PRO A 341 -0.52 2.78 -15.57
N PHE A 342 0.10 3.87 -16.04
CA PHE A 342 1.55 4.06 -15.93
C PHE A 342 1.87 5.16 -14.92
N VAL A 343 2.70 4.83 -13.92
CA VAL A 343 3.09 5.74 -12.84
C VAL A 343 4.60 5.81 -12.72
N LEU A 344 5.19 6.88 -13.25
CA LEU A 344 6.64 7.09 -13.31
C LEU A 344 7.02 8.45 -12.70
N ASN A 345 8.29 8.85 -12.74
CA ASN A 345 8.78 10.07 -12.10
C ASN A 345 8.89 11.27 -13.06
N SER A 346 8.79 11.07 -14.37
CA SER A 346 8.80 12.13 -15.38
C SER A 346 7.78 11.92 -16.51
N GLN A 347 7.44 12.98 -17.24
CA GLN A 347 6.56 12.89 -18.41
C GLN A 347 7.20 12.06 -19.53
N GLU A 348 8.52 12.21 -19.73
CA GLU A 348 9.29 11.41 -20.69
C GLU A 348 9.20 9.91 -20.39
N GLN A 349 9.39 9.51 -19.13
CA GLN A 349 9.26 8.11 -18.73
C GLN A 349 7.85 7.55 -18.95
N VAL A 350 6.80 8.36 -18.74
CA VAL A 350 5.42 7.97 -19.06
C VAL A 350 5.21 7.81 -20.57
N TYR A 351 5.76 8.71 -21.39
CA TYR A 351 5.71 8.57 -22.85
C TYR A 351 6.47 7.34 -23.34
N ASP A 352 7.62 7.04 -22.74
CA ASP A 352 8.38 5.83 -23.00
C ASP A 352 7.56 4.58 -22.63
N ALA A 353 6.86 4.58 -21.49
CA ALA A 353 5.98 3.49 -21.09
C ALA A 353 4.84 3.23 -22.08
N LEU A 354 4.20 4.29 -22.57
CA LEU A 354 3.19 4.20 -23.63
C LEU A 354 3.77 3.60 -24.91
N ARG A 355 4.94 4.08 -25.34
CA ARG A 355 5.64 3.56 -26.54
C ARG A 355 6.04 2.10 -26.37
N ASP A 356 6.53 1.73 -25.20
CA ASP A 356 6.97 0.38 -24.88
C ASP A 356 5.81 -0.62 -24.88
N TYR A 357 4.67 -0.23 -24.32
CA TYR A 357 3.45 -1.02 -24.37
C TYR A 357 2.97 -1.21 -25.82
N GLN A 358 2.86 -0.14 -26.60
CA GLN A 358 2.40 -0.18 -27.99
C GLN A 358 3.31 -1.03 -28.91
N ASN A 359 4.62 -0.96 -28.68
CA ASN A 359 5.61 -1.68 -29.49
C ASN A 359 6.00 -3.04 -28.91
N HIS A 360 5.45 -3.44 -27.76
CA HIS A 360 5.74 -4.70 -27.07
C HIS A 360 7.24 -4.86 -26.76
N GLN A 361 7.81 -3.93 -26.00
CA GLN A 361 9.25 -3.89 -25.69
C GLN A 361 9.50 -3.47 -24.23
N ASN A 362 10.74 -3.66 -23.75
CA ASN A 362 11.23 -3.17 -22.45
C ASN A 362 10.33 -3.56 -21.25
N GLY A 363 9.80 -4.78 -21.24
CA GLY A 363 8.87 -5.28 -20.22
C GLY A 363 7.52 -5.69 -20.77
N PHE A 364 7.15 -5.23 -21.96
CA PHE A 364 5.88 -5.59 -22.61
C PHE A 364 6.04 -6.57 -23.78
N GLU A 365 7.18 -7.24 -23.92
CA GLU A 365 7.45 -8.18 -25.03
C GLU A 365 6.38 -9.27 -25.15
N ARG A 366 5.88 -9.75 -24.01
CA ARG A 366 4.86 -10.80 -23.94
C ARG A 366 3.44 -10.32 -24.21
N ALA A 367 3.20 -9.01 -24.24
CA ALA A 367 1.88 -8.49 -24.57
C ALA A 367 1.51 -8.73 -26.05
N LYS A 368 2.51 -9.01 -26.91
CA LYS A 368 2.29 -9.19 -28.35
C LYS A 368 1.44 -10.43 -28.64
N GLY A 369 0.17 -10.19 -28.98
CA GLY A 369 -0.78 -11.25 -29.31
C GLY A 369 -1.24 -12.08 -28.12
N TRP A 370 -0.90 -11.68 -26.90
CA TRP A 370 -1.44 -12.30 -25.69
C TRP A 370 -2.88 -11.84 -25.47
N GLN A 371 -3.70 -12.79 -25.04
CA GLN A 371 -5.06 -12.55 -24.58
C GLN A 371 -5.33 -13.48 -23.40
N SER A 372 -5.87 -12.97 -22.30
CA SER A 372 -6.24 -13.84 -21.19
C SER A 372 -7.41 -14.76 -21.58
N GLU A 373 -7.43 -15.99 -21.04
CA GLU A 373 -8.59 -16.86 -21.19
C GLU A 373 -9.78 -16.37 -20.37
N ILE A 374 -9.51 -15.76 -19.21
CA ILE A 374 -10.56 -15.24 -18.33
C ILE A 374 -11.23 -13.98 -18.88
N GLY A 375 -10.49 -13.11 -19.58
CA GLY A 375 -11.01 -11.89 -20.18
C GLY A 375 -11.94 -12.16 -21.37
N LYS A 376 -11.74 -13.27 -22.09
CA LYS A 376 -12.63 -13.70 -23.18
C LYS A 376 -14.06 -13.97 -22.72
N ARG A 377 -14.29 -14.25 -21.43
CA ARG A 377 -15.64 -14.43 -20.85
C ARG A 377 -16.53 -13.21 -21.06
N MET A 378 -15.94 -12.02 -21.24
CA MET A 378 -16.66 -10.77 -21.49
C MET A 378 -17.06 -10.54 -22.95
N MET A 379 -16.52 -11.33 -23.89
CA MET A 379 -16.73 -11.17 -25.33
C MET A 379 -17.77 -12.13 -25.91
N GLN A 380 -18.32 -13.02 -25.07
CA GLN A 380 -19.39 -13.97 -25.41
C GLN A 380 -20.70 -13.47 -24.81
#